data_AF-A0A2A2V4L2-F1
#
_entry.id   AF-A0A2A2V4L2-F1
#
_cell.length_a   1.000
_cell.length_b   1.000
_cell.length_c   1.000
_cell.angle_alpha   90.00
_cell.angle_beta   90.00
_cell.angle_gamma   90.00
#
_symmetry.space_group_name_H-M   'P 1'
#
loop_
_entity.id
_entity.type
_entity.pdbx_description
1 polymer ?
#
loop_
_entity_poly.entity_id
_entity_poly.type
_entity_poly.pdbx_seq_one_letter_code
_entity_poly.pdbx_strand_id
1 'polypeptide(L)'
;MAAADNLKGTYYLVGAQTCLVAPAGFKQDSNGNLTIPIGETNLSQLTTEGRIIYHGDGTGEAKQTFVTIVPPTPNSFGAAVSAGAMSYSFTYEQEGDNAYRMTVKPGTFKGELNAGPNAGKQFSIEGDSRLFRVSDDGKRIAAAMDKPFVQKISFSGSPQPVPRVCTSISNQSMINGSTVTEGRSR
;
A
#
# COMPACT_ATOMS: atom_id res chain seq x y z
N MET A 1 -25.03 -22.18 -5.37
CA MET A 1 -24.42 -20.84 -5.51
C MET A 1 -23.13 -21.04 -6.28
N ALA A 2 -23.03 -20.52 -7.50
CA ALA A 2 -21.76 -20.51 -8.22
C ALA A 2 -20.74 -19.72 -7.38
N ALA A 3 -19.49 -20.19 -7.28
CA ALA A 3 -18.42 -19.40 -6.69
C ALA A 3 -18.36 -18.08 -7.46
N ALA A 4 -18.37 -16.95 -6.77
CA ALA A 4 -18.14 -15.67 -7.42
C ALA A 4 -16.77 -15.75 -8.10
N ASP A 5 -16.72 -15.46 -9.41
CA ASP A 5 -15.46 -15.35 -10.16
C ASP A 5 -14.68 -14.14 -9.62
N ASN A 6 -13.97 -14.35 -8.53
CA ASN A 6 -13.14 -13.32 -7.93
C ASN A 6 -11.97 -12.98 -8.85
N LEU A 7 -11.48 -11.75 -8.71
CA LEU A 7 -10.32 -11.25 -9.43
C LEU A 7 -9.14 -12.23 -9.36
N LYS A 8 -8.60 -12.61 -10.53
CA LYS A 8 -7.44 -13.51 -10.63
C LYS A 8 -6.45 -12.99 -11.66
N GLY A 9 -5.17 -13.30 -11.45
CA GLY A 9 -4.12 -13.04 -12.41
C GLY A 9 -2.98 -12.22 -11.84
N THR A 10 -2.03 -11.91 -12.71
CA THR A 10 -0.82 -11.18 -12.35
C THR A 10 -0.81 -9.81 -13.02
N TYR A 11 -0.62 -8.76 -12.22
CA TYR A 11 -0.66 -7.37 -12.65
C TYR A 11 0.66 -6.68 -12.35
N TYR A 12 1.15 -5.90 -13.30
CA TYR A 12 2.18 -4.91 -13.04
C TYR A 12 1.54 -3.74 -12.33
N LEU A 13 2.20 -3.18 -11.31
CA LEU A 13 1.76 -2.00 -10.58
C LEU A 13 2.75 -0.87 -10.78
N VAL A 14 2.24 0.34 -10.98
CA VAL A 14 2.96 1.60 -10.75
C VAL A 14 2.09 2.50 -9.88
N GLY A 15 2.70 3.14 -8.88
CA GLY A 15 1.96 3.98 -7.95
C GLY A 15 2.81 5.06 -7.30
N ALA A 16 2.10 6.01 -6.70
CA ALA A 16 2.68 7.05 -5.87
C ALA A 16 1.89 7.16 -4.57
N GLN A 17 2.60 7.49 -3.50
CA GLN A 17 2.04 7.70 -2.18
C GLN A 17 2.68 8.94 -1.55
N THR A 18 1.87 9.73 -0.86
CA THR A 18 2.34 10.82 -0.01
C THR A 18 1.87 10.54 1.41
N CYS A 19 2.78 10.61 2.37
CA CYS A 19 2.47 10.40 3.77
C CYS A 19 2.85 11.60 4.62
N LEU A 20 1.99 11.91 5.57
CA LEU A 20 2.30 12.75 6.71
C LEU A 20 2.82 11.84 7.83
N VAL A 21 4.04 12.10 8.27
CA VAL A 21 4.76 11.35 9.31
C VAL A 21 4.73 12.16 10.59
N ALA A 22 4.31 11.55 11.70
CA ALA A 22 4.20 12.22 12.99
C ALA A 22 4.80 11.31 14.07
N PRO A 23 6.10 11.40 14.40
CA PRO A 23 6.72 10.52 15.39
C PRO A 23 6.01 10.50 16.76
N ALA A 24 5.39 11.61 17.16
CA ALA A 24 4.61 11.72 18.40
C ALA A 24 3.22 11.04 18.33
N GLY A 25 2.81 10.51 17.18
CA GLY A 25 1.51 9.86 16.99
C GLY A 25 0.41 10.76 16.41
N PHE A 26 -0.74 10.14 16.21
CA PHE A 26 -1.99 10.79 15.82
C PHE A 26 -3.01 10.60 16.95
N LYS A 27 -3.89 11.59 17.15
CA LYS A 27 -5.05 11.53 18.04
C LYS A 27 -6.33 11.73 17.24
N GLN A 28 -7.43 11.14 17.68
CA GLN A 28 -8.74 11.47 17.11
C GLN A 28 -9.38 12.61 17.89
N ASP A 29 -9.95 13.59 17.18
CA ASP A 29 -10.84 14.58 17.79
C ASP A 29 -12.22 13.96 18.12
N SER A 30 -13.13 14.76 18.66
CA SER A 30 -14.49 14.30 18.99
C SER A 30 -15.32 13.86 17.77
N ASN A 31 -14.88 14.19 16.55
CA ASN A 31 -15.53 13.84 15.29
C ASN A 31 -14.84 12.66 14.60
N GLY A 32 -13.78 12.08 15.20
CA GLY A 32 -12.99 11.00 14.62
C GLY A 32 -11.91 11.44 13.62
N ASN A 33 -11.68 12.74 13.44
CA ASN A 33 -10.62 13.23 12.55
C ASN A 33 -9.26 13.03 13.18
N LEU A 34 -8.27 12.66 12.35
CA LEU A 34 -6.89 12.53 12.80
C LEU A 34 -6.25 13.92 12.97
N THR A 35 -5.77 14.18 14.18
CA THR A 35 -5.01 15.36 14.59
C THR A 35 -3.61 14.94 15.00
N ILE A 36 -2.65 15.84 14.83
CA ILE A 36 -1.27 15.62 15.29
C ILE A 36 -1.06 16.51 16.51
N PRO A 37 -0.67 15.95 17.67
CA PRO A 37 -0.21 16.74 18.80
C PRO A 37 0.92 17.68 18.36
N ILE A 38 1.00 18.88 18.94
CA ILE A 38 2.12 19.81 18.66
C ILE A 38 3.45 19.03 18.82
N GLY A 39 4.25 19.03 17.76
CA GLY A 39 5.47 18.24 17.68
C GLY A 39 6.04 18.26 16.26
N GLU A 40 7.13 17.53 16.07
CA GLU A 40 7.76 17.44 14.75
C GLU A 40 6.92 16.59 13.79
N THR A 41 6.74 17.08 12.56
CA THR A 41 6.05 16.36 11.49
C THR A 41 6.88 16.42 10.23
N ASN A 42 6.80 15.40 9.39
CA ASN A 42 7.47 15.40 8.10
C ASN A 42 6.55 14.90 6.99
N LEU A 43 6.83 15.29 5.76
CA LEU A 43 6.22 14.72 4.57
C LEU A 43 7.15 13.63 4.02
N SER A 44 6.61 12.53 3.54
CA SER A 44 7.37 11.58 2.73
C SER A 44 6.60 11.26 1.46
N GLN A 45 7.28 11.34 0.33
CA GLN A 45 6.77 10.93 -0.97
C GLN A 45 7.42 9.61 -1.37
N LEU A 46 6.63 8.70 -1.90
CA LEU A 46 7.05 7.36 -2.28
C LEU A 46 6.54 7.09 -3.70
N THR A 47 7.42 6.58 -4.57
CA THR A 47 7.03 5.94 -5.82
C THR A 47 7.30 4.45 -5.72
N THR A 48 6.40 3.65 -6.28
CA THR A 48 6.46 2.19 -6.22
C THR A 48 6.20 1.60 -7.59
N GLU A 49 6.93 0.54 -7.91
CA GLU A 49 6.63 -0.32 -9.04
C GLU A 49 6.75 -1.78 -8.63
N GLY A 50 6.12 -2.68 -9.37
CA GLY A 50 6.27 -4.10 -9.11
C GLY A 50 5.11 -4.92 -9.59
N ARG A 51 4.80 -5.99 -8.86
CA ARG A 51 3.82 -7.00 -9.26
C ARG A 51 2.87 -7.32 -8.14
N ILE A 52 1.61 -7.49 -8.49
CA ILE A 52 0.54 -8.00 -7.63
C ILE A 52 -0.05 -9.25 -8.26
N ILE A 53 -0.27 -10.28 -7.45
CA ILE A 53 -0.91 -11.53 -7.84
C ILE A 53 -2.21 -11.65 -7.05
N TYR A 54 -3.32 -11.85 -7.77
CA TYR A 54 -4.61 -12.20 -7.19
C TYR A 54 -4.90 -13.67 -7.48
N HIS A 55 -5.24 -14.44 -6.45
CA HIS A 55 -5.38 -15.90 -6.55
C HIS A 55 -6.79 -16.37 -6.95
N GLY A 56 -7.79 -15.50 -6.94
CA GLY A 56 -9.21 -15.85 -7.17
C GLY A 56 -9.94 -16.44 -5.96
N ASP A 57 -9.28 -16.61 -4.82
CA ASP A 57 -9.86 -17.12 -3.57
C ASP A 57 -10.07 -16.01 -2.51
N GLY A 58 -10.05 -14.74 -2.94
CA GLY A 58 -10.06 -13.59 -2.02
C GLY A 58 -8.70 -13.29 -1.39
N THR A 59 -7.61 -13.93 -1.82
CA THR A 59 -6.25 -13.66 -1.34
C THR A 59 -5.28 -13.26 -2.45
N GLY A 60 -4.21 -12.57 -2.08
CA GLY A 60 -3.16 -12.18 -3.00
C GLY A 60 -1.83 -11.83 -2.32
N GLU A 61 -0.84 -11.55 -3.15
CA GLU A 61 0.49 -11.15 -2.73
C GLU A 61 1.08 -10.07 -3.64
N ALA A 62 1.96 -9.25 -3.07
CA ALA A 62 2.63 -8.16 -3.77
C ALA A 62 4.15 -8.25 -3.55
N LYS A 63 4.90 -7.91 -4.59
CA LYS A 63 6.36 -7.70 -4.56
C LYS A 63 6.68 -6.43 -5.32
N GLN A 64 7.33 -5.48 -4.66
CA GLN A 64 7.52 -4.13 -5.17
C GLN A 64 8.93 -3.62 -4.88
N THR A 65 9.40 -2.72 -5.72
CA THR A 65 10.51 -1.82 -5.44
C THR A 65 9.97 -0.41 -5.20
N PHE A 66 10.74 0.42 -4.50
CA PHE A 66 10.33 1.78 -4.23
C PHE A 66 11.50 2.74 -4.11
N VAL A 67 11.19 4.01 -4.30
CA VAL A 67 12.02 5.15 -3.91
C VAL A 67 11.18 6.04 -3.01
N THR A 68 11.78 6.53 -1.93
CA THR A 68 11.18 7.51 -1.03
C THR A 68 12.03 8.78 -0.99
N ILE A 69 11.36 9.92 -0.96
CA ILE A 69 11.94 11.25 -0.80
C ILE A 69 11.27 11.90 0.40
N VAL A 70 12.09 12.37 1.32
CA VAL A 70 11.71 13.24 2.41
C VAL A 70 12.25 14.62 2.04
N PRO A 71 11.40 15.58 1.64
CA PRO A 71 11.86 16.92 1.29
C PRO A 71 12.46 17.61 2.52
N PRO A 72 13.37 18.58 2.33
CA PRO A 72 13.85 19.38 3.44
C PRO A 72 12.67 20.11 4.08
N THR A 73 12.43 19.84 5.35
CA THR A 73 11.46 20.58 6.16
C THR A 73 12.20 21.63 6.99
N PRO A 74 11.58 22.76 7.36
CA PRO A 74 12.19 23.76 8.25
C PRO A 74 12.53 23.25 9.67
N ASN A 75 12.21 22.00 9.98
CA ASN A 75 12.49 21.36 11.25
C ASN A 75 13.82 20.58 11.20
N SER A 76 14.11 19.83 12.25
CA SER A 76 15.36 19.08 12.44
C SER A 76 15.59 17.95 11.42
N PHE A 77 14.58 17.57 10.63
CA PHE A 77 14.71 16.51 9.64
C PHE A 77 15.29 17.04 8.34
N GLY A 78 16.56 16.69 8.08
CA GLY A 78 17.20 16.95 6.80
C GLY A 78 16.52 16.20 5.64
N ALA A 79 16.78 16.67 4.42
CA ALA A 79 16.35 15.95 3.23
C ALA A 79 16.94 14.53 3.23
N ALA A 80 16.14 13.53 2.89
CA ALA A 80 16.57 12.16 2.82
C ALA A 80 15.95 11.44 1.62
N VAL A 81 16.74 10.58 0.99
CA VAL A 81 16.29 9.69 -0.09
C VAL A 81 16.68 8.27 0.28
N SER A 82 15.73 7.34 0.16
CA SER A 82 15.99 5.91 0.33
C SER A 82 15.31 5.11 -0.77
N ALA A 83 15.83 3.93 -1.06
CA ALA A 83 15.21 3.00 -2.00
C ALA A 83 15.30 1.58 -1.46
N GLY A 84 14.40 0.70 -1.90
CA GLY A 84 14.33 -0.64 -1.36
C GLY A 84 13.36 -1.55 -2.09
N ALA A 85 13.15 -2.72 -1.50
CA ALA A 85 12.17 -3.69 -1.94
C ALA A 85 11.23 -4.02 -0.78
N MET A 86 9.99 -4.38 -1.11
CA MET A 86 8.97 -4.79 -0.16
C MET A 86 8.09 -5.90 -0.70
N SER A 87 7.50 -6.65 0.22
CA SER A 87 6.46 -7.63 -0.07
C SER A 87 5.41 -7.67 1.03
N TYR A 88 4.22 -8.12 0.66
CA TYR A 88 3.13 -8.36 1.60
C TYR A 88 2.12 -9.34 1.00
N SER A 89 1.36 -9.98 1.88
CA SER A 89 0.16 -10.74 1.49
C SER A 89 -1.08 -9.98 1.93
N PHE A 90 -2.18 -10.16 1.21
CA PHE A 90 -3.43 -9.46 1.50
C PHE A 90 -4.64 -10.37 1.29
N THR A 91 -5.76 -9.94 1.83
CA THR A 91 -7.09 -10.39 1.43
C THR A 91 -7.77 -9.30 0.62
N TYR A 92 -8.76 -9.66 -0.18
CA TYR A 92 -9.65 -8.71 -0.82
C TYR A 92 -11.08 -9.25 -0.91
N GLU A 93 -12.04 -8.36 -0.74
CA GLU A 93 -13.47 -8.66 -0.74
C GLU A 93 -14.19 -7.67 -1.65
N GLN A 94 -15.24 -8.12 -2.33
CA GLN A 94 -16.03 -7.27 -3.21
C GLN A 94 -16.95 -6.36 -2.39
N GLU A 95 -16.91 -5.05 -2.67
CA GLU A 95 -17.76 -4.02 -2.03
C GLU A 95 -18.77 -3.38 -2.99
N GLY A 96 -18.80 -3.80 -4.25
CA GLY A 96 -19.74 -3.34 -5.26
C GLY A 96 -19.33 -3.76 -6.66
N ASP A 97 -19.98 -3.15 -7.67
CA ASP A 97 -19.69 -3.42 -9.08
C ASP A 97 -18.23 -3.08 -9.41
N ASN A 98 -17.47 -4.13 -9.69
CA ASN A 98 -16.03 -4.09 -9.95
C ASN A 98 -15.20 -3.36 -8.87
N ALA A 99 -15.72 -3.22 -7.65
CA ALA A 99 -15.04 -2.55 -6.55
C ALA A 99 -14.69 -3.55 -5.45
N TYR A 100 -13.45 -3.49 -4.97
CA TYR A 100 -12.94 -4.44 -3.97
C TYR A 100 -12.11 -3.71 -2.92
N ARG A 101 -12.24 -4.14 -1.67
CA ARG A 101 -11.40 -3.68 -0.57
C ARG A 101 -10.28 -4.67 -0.32
N MET A 102 -9.04 -4.19 -0.42
CA MET A 102 -7.83 -4.91 -0.04
C MET A 102 -7.49 -4.63 1.42
N THR A 103 -7.10 -5.66 2.16
CA THR A 103 -6.55 -5.54 3.52
C THR A 103 -5.26 -6.34 3.63
N VAL A 104 -4.16 -5.68 4.01
CA VAL A 104 -2.88 -6.37 4.20
C VAL A 104 -2.93 -7.28 5.41
N LYS A 105 -2.48 -8.52 5.27
CA LYS A 105 -2.43 -9.50 6.36
C LYS A 105 -1.41 -9.03 7.41
N PRO A 106 -1.77 -8.96 8.71
CA PRO A 106 -0.86 -8.54 9.77
C PRO A 106 0.45 -9.32 9.75
N GLY A 107 1.57 -8.62 9.97
CA GLY A 107 2.90 -9.21 10.01
C GLY A 107 3.49 -9.68 8.67
N THR A 108 2.80 -9.47 7.55
CA THR A 108 3.32 -9.86 6.22
C THR A 108 3.99 -8.72 5.47
N PHE A 109 3.65 -7.45 5.76
CA PHE A 109 4.27 -6.30 5.12
C PHE A 109 5.67 -6.07 5.66
N LYS A 110 6.66 -6.46 4.86
CA LYS A 110 8.08 -6.34 5.20
C LYS A 110 8.88 -5.86 3.99
N GLY A 111 10.06 -5.34 4.26
CA GLY A 111 11.00 -4.95 3.21
C GLY A 111 12.37 -4.60 3.74
N GLU A 112 13.26 -4.29 2.81
CA GLU A 112 14.63 -3.89 3.08
C GLU A 112 14.95 -2.59 2.35
N LEU A 113 15.71 -1.73 3.01
CA LEU A 113 16.29 -0.54 2.39
C LEU A 113 17.63 -0.91 1.75
N ASN A 114 17.72 -0.75 0.44
CA ASN A 114 18.92 -1.05 -0.34
C ASN A 114 19.81 0.19 -0.53
N ALA A 115 19.24 1.40 -0.37
CA ALA A 115 19.95 2.66 -0.53
C ALA A 115 19.43 3.72 0.45
N GLY A 116 20.28 4.72 0.75
CA GLY A 116 19.99 5.83 1.65
C GLY A 116 20.61 5.69 3.04
N PRO A 117 20.35 6.64 3.97
CA PRO A 117 20.95 6.66 5.30
C PRO A 117 20.64 5.44 6.18
N ASN A 118 19.59 4.69 5.83
CA ASN A 118 19.15 3.50 6.54
C ASN A 118 19.36 2.21 5.71
N ALA A 119 20.24 2.21 4.70
CA ALA A 119 20.55 1.02 3.92
C ALA A 119 20.95 -0.18 4.80
N GLY A 120 20.51 -1.39 4.42
CA GLY A 120 20.66 -2.62 5.19
C GLY A 120 19.65 -2.81 6.31
N LYS A 121 18.82 -1.80 6.65
CA LYS A 121 17.75 -1.96 7.64
C LYS A 121 16.54 -2.66 7.03
N GLN A 122 15.99 -3.59 7.79
CA GLN A 122 14.67 -4.16 7.53
C GLN A 122 13.59 -3.23 8.06
N PHE A 123 12.42 -3.23 7.43
CA PHE A 123 11.25 -2.54 7.93
C PHE A 123 9.99 -3.42 7.85
N SER A 124 8.99 -3.08 8.65
CA SER A 124 7.64 -3.64 8.56
C SER A 124 6.59 -2.57 8.66
N ILE A 125 5.42 -2.78 8.04
CA ILE A 125 4.30 -1.85 8.07
C ILE A 125 3.04 -2.55 8.58
N GLU A 126 2.29 -1.88 9.44
CA GLU A 126 0.98 -2.34 9.89
C GLU A 126 -0.14 -1.39 9.46
N GLY A 127 -1.33 -1.96 9.24
CA GLY A 127 -2.57 -1.22 9.06
C GLY A 127 -2.91 -0.79 7.63
N ASP A 128 -2.30 -1.37 6.57
CA ASP A 128 -2.59 -0.97 5.18
C ASP A 128 -3.90 -1.58 4.62
N SER A 129 -4.74 -0.72 4.04
CA SER A 129 -5.99 -1.07 3.34
C SER A 129 -6.22 -0.13 2.16
N ARG A 130 -6.81 -0.64 1.07
CA ARG A 130 -7.05 0.12 -0.16
C ARG A 130 -8.36 -0.29 -0.80
N LEU A 131 -9.04 0.66 -1.42
CA LEU A 131 -10.13 0.37 -2.34
C LEU A 131 -9.56 0.32 -3.76
N PHE A 132 -9.91 -0.71 -4.52
CA PHE A 132 -9.56 -0.78 -5.93
C PHE A 132 -10.77 -1.07 -6.82
N ARG A 133 -10.72 -0.51 -8.02
CA ARG A 133 -11.71 -0.70 -9.08
C ARG A 133 -11.08 -1.43 -10.25
N VAL A 134 -11.77 -2.44 -10.74
CA VAL A 134 -11.36 -3.28 -11.86
C VAL A 134 -12.11 -2.83 -13.12
N SER A 135 -11.45 -2.83 -14.28
CA SER A 135 -12.14 -2.63 -15.56
C SER A 135 -13.04 -3.81 -15.91
N ASP A 136 -14.04 -3.59 -16.76
CA ASP A 136 -14.99 -4.66 -17.17
C ASP A 136 -14.30 -5.87 -17.82
N ASP A 137 -13.17 -5.64 -18.50
CA ASP A 137 -12.35 -6.70 -19.11
C ASP A 137 -11.38 -7.38 -18.13
N GLY A 138 -11.36 -6.94 -16.86
CA GLY A 138 -10.46 -7.42 -15.83
C GLY A 138 -8.99 -7.01 -16.01
N LYS A 139 -8.62 -6.27 -17.06
CA LYS A 139 -7.21 -6.07 -17.42
C LYS A 139 -6.54 -4.88 -16.73
N ARG A 140 -7.32 -3.97 -16.17
CA ARG A 140 -6.83 -2.76 -15.50
C ARG A 140 -7.43 -2.63 -14.11
N ILE A 141 -6.61 -2.17 -13.17
CA ILE A 141 -7.04 -1.90 -11.80
C ILE A 141 -6.56 -0.50 -11.41
N ALA A 142 -7.46 0.33 -10.92
CA ALA A 142 -7.13 1.60 -10.27
C ALA A 142 -7.35 1.43 -8.77
N ALA A 143 -6.30 1.64 -7.97
CA ALA A 143 -6.38 1.53 -6.51
C ALA A 143 -6.06 2.86 -5.83
N ALA A 144 -6.82 3.19 -4.80
CA ALA A 144 -6.67 4.39 -4.00
C ALA A 144 -6.96 4.13 -2.51
N MET A 145 -6.52 5.04 -1.66
CA MET A 145 -6.94 5.08 -0.25
C MET A 145 -8.25 5.88 -0.18
N ASP A 146 -9.34 5.23 0.22
CA ASP A 146 -10.67 5.86 0.31
C ASP A 146 -10.91 6.55 1.65
N LYS A 147 -10.16 6.15 2.69
CA LYS A 147 -10.21 6.75 4.03
C LYS A 147 -8.80 6.91 4.59
N PRO A 148 -8.52 7.99 5.33
CA PRO A 148 -7.25 8.11 6.05
C PRO A 148 -7.20 7.10 7.20
N PHE A 149 -6.06 6.44 7.36
CA PHE A 149 -5.78 5.56 8.50
C PHE A 149 -4.30 5.67 8.90
N VAL A 150 -4.01 5.29 10.14
CA VAL A 150 -2.65 5.35 10.68
C VAL A 150 -1.92 4.05 10.34
N GLN A 151 -0.90 4.16 9.50
CA GLN A 151 0.12 3.12 9.32
C GLN A 151 1.20 3.26 10.38
N LYS A 152 1.77 2.14 10.81
CA LYS A 152 2.94 2.11 11.70
C LYS A 152 4.10 1.47 10.96
N ILE A 153 5.20 2.19 10.79
CA ILE A 153 6.44 1.65 10.22
C ILE A 153 7.45 1.36 11.33
N SER A 154 7.93 0.12 11.41
CA SER A 154 8.99 -0.29 12.34
C SER A 154 10.26 -0.54 11.55
N PHE A 155 11.42 -0.17 12.11
CA PHE A 155 12.73 -0.46 11.53
C PHE A 155 13.52 -1.39 12.45
N SER A 156 14.32 -2.30 11.87
CA SER A 156 15.23 -3.15 12.64
C SER A 156 16.18 -2.28 13.48
N GLY A 157 16.24 -2.56 14.78
CA GLY A 157 17.05 -1.81 15.75
C GLY A 157 16.41 -0.50 16.26
N SER A 158 15.21 -0.13 15.79
CA SER A 158 14.42 0.95 16.38
C SER A 158 13.47 0.39 17.44
N PRO A 159 13.41 0.97 18.65
CA PRO A 159 12.51 0.50 19.70
C PRO A 159 11.04 0.89 19.46
N GLN A 160 10.79 1.90 18.62
CA GLN A 160 9.45 2.48 18.44
C GLN A 160 9.07 2.52 16.96
N PRO A 161 7.81 2.15 16.62
CA PRO A 161 7.27 2.39 15.30
C PRO A 161 7.03 3.88 15.08
N VAL A 162 7.26 4.34 13.85
CA VAL A 162 6.93 5.69 13.42
C VAL A 162 5.54 5.67 12.79
N PRO A 163 4.55 6.40 13.31
CA PRO A 163 3.24 6.41 12.70
C PRO A 163 3.17 7.42 11.56
N ARG A 164 2.37 7.09 10.54
CA ARG A 164 2.12 7.94 9.38
C ARG A 164 0.70 7.76 8.86
N VAL A 165 0.15 8.80 8.25
CA VAL A 165 -1.11 8.74 7.50
C VAL A 165 -0.77 9.03 6.05
N CYS A 166 -1.26 8.19 5.13
CA CYS A 166 -0.92 8.31 3.72
C CYS A 166 -2.16 8.53 2.85
N THR A 167 -1.93 9.14 1.70
CA THR A 167 -2.77 9.03 0.52
C THR A 167 -1.97 8.37 -0.59
N SER A 168 -2.60 7.50 -1.36
CA SER A 168 -1.92 6.81 -2.47
C SER A 168 -2.86 6.59 -3.64
N ILE A 169 -2.28 6.58 -4.83
CA ILE A 169 -2.94 6.21 -6.08
C ILE A 169 -1.99 5.26 -6.82
N SER A 170 -2.54 4.19 -7.39
CA SER A 170 -1.79 3.27 -8.24
C SER A 170 -2.64 2.73 -9.37
N ASN A 171 -1.99 2.46 -10.49
CA ASN A 171 -2.57 1.77 -11.62
C ASN A 171 -1.91 0.41 -11.76
N GLN A 172 -2.71 -0.60 -12.08
CA GLN A 172 -2.23 -1.95 -12.33
C GLN A 172 -2.70 -2.43 -13.70
N SER A 173 -1.82 -3.11 -14.43
CA SER A 173 -2.10 -3.65 -15.76
C SER A 173 -1.77 -5.14 -15.80
N MET A 174 -2.68 -5.97 -16.28
CA MET A 174 -2.49 -7.40 -16.36
C MET A 174 -1.29 -7.74 -17.27
N ILE A 175 -0.36 -8.55 -16.77
CA ILE A 175 0.79 -9.07 -17.54
C ILE A 175 0.51 -10.48 -18.04
N ASN A 176 -0.14 -11.30 -17.21
CA ASN A 176 -0.44 -12.69 -17.54
C ASN A 176 -1.82 -13.04 -16.99
N GLY A 177 -2.74 -13.29 -17.92
CA GLY A 177 -4.09 -13.77 -17.62
C GLY A 177 -4.29 -15.12 -18.27
N SER A 178 -4.63 -16.14 -17.48
CA SER A 178 -5.46 -17.21 -18.03
C SER A 178 -6.83 -16.59 -18.26
N THR A 179 -7.10 -16.14 -19.49
CA THR A 179 -8.47 -15.82 -19.90
C THR A 179 -9.25 -17.12 -19.82
N VAL A 180 -9.96 -17.34 -18.71
CA VAL A 180 -11.09 -18.26 -18.74
C VAL A 180 -12.17 -17.52 -19.50
N THR A 181 -12.11 -17.63 -20.82
CA THR A 181 -13.25 -17.33 -21.68
C THR A 181 -14.23 -18.48 -21.47
N GLU A 182 -14.92 -18.53 -20.33
CA GLU A 182 -16.07 -19.42 -20.23
C GLU A 182 -17.17 -18.83 -21.10
N GLY A 183 -17.37 -19.48 -22.24
CA GLY A 183 -18.38 -19.12 -23.20
C GLY A 183 -19.75 -19.06 -22.53
N ARG A 184 -20.36 -17.88 -22.50
CA ARG A 184 -21.81 -17.78 -22.45
C ARG A 184 -22.35 -18.36 -23.76
N SER A 185 -22.64 -19.66 -23.78
CA SER A 185 -23.55 -20.23 -24.77
C SER A 185 -24.92 -19.54 -24.58
N ARG A 186 -25.36 -18.81 -25.61
CA ARG A 186 -26.78 -18.55 -25.83
C ARG A 186 -27.35 -19.68 -26.67
#